data_AF-A0A660UB98-F1
#
_entry.id   AF-A0A660UB98-F1
#
_cell.length_a   1.000
_cell.length_b   1.000
_cell.length_c   1.000
_cell.angle_alpha   90.00
_cell.angle_beta   90.00
_cell.angle_gamma   90.00
#
_symmetry.space_group_name_H-M   'P 1'
#
loop_
_entity.id
_entity.type
_entity.pdbx_description
1 polymer ?
#
loop_
_entity_poly.entity_id
_entity_poly.type
_entity_poly.pdbx_seq_one_letter_code
_entity_poly.pdbx_strand_id
1 'polypeptide(L)'
;MRPIKAVAMATIKEGIRDKVFLNLLVFGSLLVLASILIGELSIGQREKFMKDIGLASISLIGALTAILLSTGSIRRELERRTIYSMLYRPIRRWKYLLGKYLGVCAVVGLDVLLMSAVFAGVLLLRGYSFHLGLLKAILLTYIGLALIASVGILFSLLASSTLSVLFTGAI
;
A
#
# COMPACT_ATOMS: atom_id res chain seq x y z
N MET A 1 13.28 -11.74 19.09
CA MET A 1 12.44 -11.73 17.87
C MET A 1 10.97 -11.33 18.10
N ARG A 2 10.44 -11.41 19.34
CA ARG A 2 9.05 -11.01 19.68
C ARG A 2 8.64 -9.54 19.40
N PRO A 3 9.49 -8.50 19.58
CA PRO A 3 9.02 -7.12 19.43
C PRO A 3 8.77 -6.72 17.97
N ILE A 4 9.51 -7.27 17.01
CA ILE A 4 9.38 -6.93 15.57
C ILE A 4 8.04 -7.44 15.03
N LYS A 5 7.67 -8.69 15.37
CA LYS A 5 6.38 -9.28 14.97
C LYS A 5 5.20 -8.55 15.61
N ALA A 6 5.32 -8.13 16.88
CA ALA A 6 4.26 -7.40 17.57
C ALA A 6 3.98 -6.03 16.92
N VAL A 7 5.04 -5.28 16.59
CA VAL A 7 4.92 -3.99 15.88
C VAL A 7 4.34 -4.20 14.48
N ALA A 8 4.85 -5.17 13.72
CA ALA A 8 4.33 -5.45 12.37
C ALA A 8 2.85 -5.86 12.40
N MET A 9 2.44 -6.73 13.33
CA MET A 9 1.03 -7.15 13.47
C MET A 9 0.13 -5.99 13.88
N ALA A 10 0.61 -5.09 14.73
CA ALA A 10 -0.12 -3.89 15.11
C ALA A 10 -0.33 -2.97 13.90
N THR A 11 0.73 -2.70 13.13
CA THR A 11 0.66 -1.87 11.91
C THR A 11 -0.26 -2.49 10.86
N ILE A 12 -0.21 -3.82 10.67
CA ILE A 12 -1.10 -4.52 9.74
C ILE A 12 -2.57 -4.37 10.18
N LYS A 13 -2.86 -4.64 11.46
CA LYS A 13 -4.23 -4.56 11.99
C LYS A 13 -4.77 -3.13 11.95
N GLU A 14 -3.91 -2.15 12.16
CA GLU A 14 -4.26 -0.74 12.11
C GLU A 14 -4.45 -0.26 10.66
N GLY A 15 -3.63 -0.72 9.72
CA GLY A 15 -3.77 -0.45 8.29
C GLY A 15 -5.02 -1.08 7.68
N ILE A 16 -5.35 -2.33 8.04
CA ILE A 16 -6.56 -3.01 7.54
C ILE A 16 -7.85 -2.41 8.12
N ARG A 17 -7.83 -1.96 9.38
CA ARG A 17 -9.00 -1.29 9.99
C ARG A 17 -9.12 0.17 9.58
N ASP A 18 -8.17 0.69 8.84
CA ASP A 18 -8.22 2.05 8.35
C ASP A 18 -9.33 2.18 7.31
N LYS A 19 -10.26 3.11 7.55
CA LYS A 19 -11.30 3.43 6.56
C LYS A 19 -10.69 3.89 5.24
N VAL A 20 -9.50 4.48 5.27
CA VAL A 20 -8.79 4.91 4.06
C VAL A 20 -8.44 3.72 3.18
N PHE A 21 -7.82 2.67 3.73
CA PHE A 21 -7.50 1.44 2.99
C PHE A 21 -8.75 0.85 2.33
N LEU A 22 -9.82 0.69 3.11
CA LEU A 22 -11.06 0.10 2.60
C LEU A 22 -11.72 0.98 1.53
N ASN A 23 -11.69 2.30 1.68
CA ASN A 23 -12.26 3.22 0.71
C ASN A 23 -11.49 3.20 -0.63
N LEU A 24 -10.15 3.17 -0.58
CA LEU A 24 -9.32 3.02 -1.78
C LEU A 24 -9.53 1.67 -2.45
N LEU A 25 -9.66 0.60 -1.66
CA LEU A 25 -9.90 -0.74 -2.19
C LEU A 25 -11.26 -0.85 -2.90
N VAL A 26 -12.30 -0.24 -2.33
CA VAL A 26 -13.61 -0.15 -2.98
C VAL A 26 -13.52 0.68 -4.27
N PHE A 27 -12.87 1.85 -4.20
CA PHE A 27 -12.71 2.73 -5.35
C PHE A 27 -11.94 2.06 -6.49
N GLY A 28 -10.92 1.25 -6.21
CA GLY A 28 -10.17 0.57 -7.25
C GLY A 28 -10.85 -0.65 -7.82
N SER A 29 -11.63 -1.36 -7.02
CA SER A 29 -12.52 -2.39 -7.54
C SER A 29 -13.51 -1.77 -8.55
N LEU A 30 -14.03 -0.58 -8.24
CA LEU A 30 -14.86 0.21 -9.15
C LEU A 30 -14.12 0.61 -10.44
N LEU A 31 -12.87 1.08 -10.36
CA LEU A 31 -12.07 1.40 -11.56
C LEU A 31 -11.79 0.17 -12.42
N VAL A 32 -11.48 -0.97 -11.80
CA VAL A 32 -11.29 -2.25 -12.50
C VAL A 32 -12.58 -2.67 -13.20
N LEU A 33 -13.75 -2.48 -12.58
CA LEU A 33 -15.04 -2.74 -13.24
C LEU A 33 -15.30 -1.74 -14.38
N ALA A 34 -14.96 -0.46 -14.21
CA ALA A 34 -15.09 0.54 -15.26
C ALA A 34 -14.20 0.25 -16.49
N SER A 35 -13.06 -0.43 -16.28
CA SER A 35 -12.18 -0.86 -17.38
C SER A 35 -12.91 -1.77 -18.39
N ILE A 36 -13.94 -2.49 -17.95
CA ILE A 36 -14.77 -3.36 -18.78
C ILE A 36 -15.54 -2.55 -19.82
N LEU A 37 -16.18 -1.46 -19.38
CA LEU A 37 -16.96 -0.57 -20.25
C LEU A 37 -16.07 0.07 -21.33
N ILE A 38 -14.86 0.44 -20.95
CA ILE A 38 -13.87 1.03 -21.87
C ILE A 38 -13.35 -0.01 -22.86
N GLY A 39 -13.15 -1.25 -22.40
CA GLY A 39 -12.75 -2.37 -23.25
C GLY A 39 -13.76 -2.69 -24.37
N GLU A 40 -15.06 -2.47 -24.15
CA GLU A 40 -16.10 -2.70 -25.15
C GLU A 40 -16.13 -1.65 -26.26
N LEU A 41 -15.78 -0.40 -25.93
CA LEU A 41 -15.72 0.72 -26.87
C LEU A 41 -14.56 0.61 -27.87
N SER A 42 -13.56 -0.24 -27.58
CA SER A 42 -12.37 -0.38 -28.44
C SER A 42 -12.58 -1.41 -29.56
N ILE A 43 -12.42 -0.99 -30.81
CA ILE A 43 -12.56 -1.84 -32.00
C ILE A 43 -11.18 -2.46 -32.31
N GLY A 44 -11.08 -3.79 -32.25
CA GLY A 44 -9.91 -4.55 -32.70
C GLY A 44 -8.87 -4.96 -31.64
N GLN A 45 -8.84 -4.33 -30.45
CA GLN A 45 -7.90 -4.69 -29.36
C GLN A 45 -8.51 -4.72 -27.94
N ARG A 46 -9.76 -5.18 -27.81
CA ARG A 46 -10.51 -5.21 -26.54
C ARG A 46 -9.73 -5.80 -25.36
N GLU A 47 -8.99 -6.88 -25.60
CA GLU A 47 -8.21 -7.56 -24.57
C GLU A 47 -7.05 -6.74 -24.00
N LYS A 48 -6.26 -6.11 -24.88
CA LYS A 48 -5.07 -5.36 -24.45
C LYS A 48 -5.46 -4.11 -23.68
N PHE A 49 -6.43 -3.36 -24.20
CA PHE A 49 -6.92 -2.16 -23.53
C PHE A 49 -7.53 -2.46 -22.16
N MET A 50 -8.32 -3.54 -22.05
CA MET A 50 -8.89 -3.93 -20.76
C MET A 50 -7.79 -4.34 -19.76
N LYS A 51 -6.76 -5.06 -20.24
CA LYS A 51 -5.63 -5.46 -19.40
C LYS A 51 -4.77 -4.28 -18.94
N ASP A 52 -4.49 -3.34 -19.83
CA ASP A 52 -3.70 -2.14 -19.51
C ASP A 52 -4.42 -1.20 -18.53
N ILE A 53 -5.72 -0.97 -18.72
CA ILE A 53 -6.50 -0.11 -17.81
C ILE A 53 -6.68 -0.77 -16.45
N GLY A 54 -6.91 -2.09 -16.42
CA GLY A 54 -6.95 -2.86 -15.18
C GLY A 54 -5.64 -2.74 -14.40
N LEU A 55 -4.50 -3.04 -15.04
CA LEU A 55 -3.17 -2.89 -14.43
C LEU A 55 -2.87 -1.46 -14.00
N ALA A 56 -3.24 -0.46 -14.81
CA ALA A 56 -3.07 0.96 -14.47
C ALA A 56 -3.88 1.33 -13.21
N SER A 57 -5.10 0.82 -13.09
CA SER A 57 -5.95 1.05 -11.91
C SER A 57 -5.33 0.46 -10.64
N ILE A 58 -4.81 -0.77 -10.71
CA ILE A 58 -4.11 -1.43 -9.60
C ILE A 58 -2.87 -0.62 -9.20
N SER A 59 -2.08 -0.18 -10.19
CA SER A 59 -0.87 0.59 -9.93
C SER A 59 -1.18 1.96 -9.31
N LEU A 60 -2.19 2.66 -9.80
CA LEU A 60 -2.58 3.98 -9.29
C LEU A 60 -3.04 3.89 -7.83
N ILE A 61 -3.92 2.95 -7.56
CA ILE A 61 -4.53 2.83 -6.23
C ILE A 61 -3.56 2.23 -5.23
N GLY A 62 -2.79 1.23 -5.64
CA GLY A 62 -1.71 0.71 -4.81
C GLY A 62 -0.68 1.80 -4.47
N ALA A 63 -0.39 2.73 -5.39
CA ALA A 63 0.54 3.83 -5.13
C ALA A 63 -0.04 4.84 -4.14
N LEU A 64 -1.31 5.21 -4.30
CA LEU A 64 -2.00 6.06 -3.34
C LEU A 64 -2.08 5.40 -1.96
N THR A 65 -2.43 4.11 -1.88
CA THR A 65 -2.42 3.33 -0.64
C THR A 65 -1.04 3.35 -0.01
N ALA A 66 0.03 3.06 -0.77
CA ALA A 66 1.40 3.07 -0.26
C ALA A 66 1.80 4.44 0.31
N ILE A 67 1.50 5.53 -0.39
CA ILE A 67 1.85 6.89 0.05
C ILE A 67 1.04 7.29 1.29
N LEU A 68 -0.27 7.05 1.28
CA LEU A 68 -1.17 7.42 2.38
C LEU A 68 -0.89 6.59 3.63
N LEU A 69 -0.60 5.29 3.51
CA LEU A 69 -0.26 4.45 4.66
C LEU A 69 1.11 4.83 5.25
N SER A 70 2.08 5.17 4.39
CA SER A 70 3.43 5.58 4.81
C SER A 70 3.43 6.92 5.54
N THR A 71 2.59 7.86 5.12
CA THR A 71 2.45 9.20 5.74
C THR A 71 1.48 9.18 6.93
N GLY A 72 0.34 8.50 6.81
CA GLY A 72 -0.67 8.33 7.87
C GLY A 72 -0.16 7.55 9.07
N SER A 73 0.83 6.68 8.87
CA SER A 73 1.55 5.97 9.91
C SER A 73 2.26 6.87 10.94
N ILE A 74 2.57 8.14 10.62
CA ILE A 74 3.19 9.08 11.57
C ILE A 74 2.17 9.95 12.28
N ARG A 75 1.16 10.47 11.57
CA ARG A 75 0.11 11.31 12.19
C ARG A 75 -0.59 10.57 13.35
N ARG A 76 -0.79 9.27 13.21
CA ARG A 76 -1.42 8.42 14.24
C ARG A 76 -0.51 8.05 15.41
N GLU A 77 0.80 8.00 15.18
CA GLU A 77 1.79 7.88 16.25
C GLU A 77 1.90 9.16 17.08
N LEU A 78 1.64 10.32 16.45
CA LEU A 78 1.62 11.63 17.10
C LEU A 78 0.34 11.84 17.95
N GLU A 79 -0.83 11.42 17.44
CA GLU A 79 -2.13 11.56 18.15
C GLU A 79 -2.31 10.62 19.35
N ARG A 80 -1.78 9.39 19.30
CA ARG A 80 -2.09 8.37 20.33
C ARG A 80 -1.27 8.44 21.62
N ARG A 81 -0.37 9.41 21.80
CA ARG A 81 0.61 9.39 22.92
C ARG A 81 1.35 8.05 23.04
N THR A 82 1.46 7.25 21.97
CA THR A 82 2.12 5.92 22.04
C THR A 82 3.62 6.03 22.31
N ILE A 83 4.20 7.22 22.07
CA ILE A 83 5.56 7.60 22.49
C ILE A 83 5.73 7.41 24.02
N TYR A 84 4.70 7.66 24.83
CA TYR A 84 4.80 7.51 26.29
C TYR A 84 4.86 6.04 26.76
N SER A 85 4.29 5.10 26.01
CA SER A 85 4.40 3.65 26.34
C SER A 85 5.70 3.02 25.84
N MET A 86 6.32 3.59 24.80
CA MET A 86 7.62 3.16 24.26
C MET A 86 8.81 3.69 25.06
N LEU A 87 8.63 4.72 25.90
CA LEU A 87 9.68 5.24 26.78
C LEU A 87 10.12 4.24 27.86
N TYR A 88 9.34 3.20 28.15
CA TYR A 88 9.69 2.22 29.19
C TYR A 88 10.56 1.04 28.72
N ARG A 89 10.78 0.87 27.40
CA ARG A 89 11.72 -0.14 26.87
C ARG A 89 12.51 0.43 25.69
N PRO A 90 13.85 0.50 25.76
CA PRO A 90 14.67 1.02 24.68
C PRO A 90 14.66 0.04 23.50
N ILE A 91 13.69 0.19 22.61
CA ILE A 91 13.65 -0.56 21.35
C ILE A 91 14.67 0.09 20.42
N ARG A 92 15.74 -0.64 20.06
CA ARG A 92 16.73 -0.21 19.06
C ARG A 92 16.03 0.31 17.79
N ARG A 93 16.38 1.54 17.36
CA ARG A 93 15.79 2.27 16.21
C ARG A 93 15.64 1.42 14.93
N TRP A 94 16.63 0.58 14.63
CA TRP A 94 16.61 -0.34 13.49
C TRP A 94 15.50 -1.40 13.52
N LYS A 95 15.18 -1.96 14.70
CA LYS A 95 14.15 -3.00 14.84
C LYS A 95 12.74 -2.43 14.66
N TYR A 96 12.55 -1.17 15.05
CA TYR A 96 11.31 -0.45 14.85
C TYR A 96 11.08 -0.16 13.36
N LEU A 97 12.11 0.34 12.67
CA LEU A 97 12.05 0.64 11.25
C LEU A 97 11.71 -0.60 10.40
N LEU A 98 12.37 -1.72 10.67
CA LEU A 98 12.11 -3.00 10.00
C LEU A 98 10.68 -3.51 10.23
N GLY A 99 10.17 -3.44 11.46
CA GLY A 99 8.80 -3.87 11.78
C GLY A 99 7.74 -3.02 11.06
N LYS A 100 7.97 -1.71 10.99
CA LYS A 100 7.07 -0.76 10.34
C LYS A 100 7.07 -0.93 8.82
N TYR A 101 8.25 -1.07 8.22
CA TYR A 101 8.37 -1.36 6.79
C TYR A 101 7.64 -2.65 6.40
N LEU A 102 7.88 -3.75 7.14
CA LEU A 102 7.20 -5.02 6.91
C LEU A 102 5.68 -4.90 7.07
N GLY A 103 5.21 -4.10 8.03
CA GLY A 103 3.79 -3.84 8.21
C GLY A 103 3.16 -3.11 7.02
N VAL A 104 3.78 -2.04 6.54
CA VAL A 104 3.28 -1.28 5.37
C VAL A 104 3.35 -2.13 4.10
N CYS A 105 4.45 -2.84 3.86
CA CYS A 105 4.56 -3.75 2.71
C CYS A 105 3.50 -4.84 2.75
N ALA A 106 3.20 -5.42 3.92
CA ALA A 106 2.15 -6.43 4.04
C ALA A 106 0.76 -5.88 3.70
N VAL A 107 0.43 -4.64 4.12
CA VAL A 107 -0.86 -4.02 3.79
C VAL A 107 -0.94 -3.67 2.30
N VAL A 108 0.11 -3.11 1.71
CA VAL A 108 0.18 -2.85 0.26
C VAL A 108 0.10 -4.15 -0.53
N GLY A 109 0.76 -5.22 -0.05
CA GLY A 109 0.67 -6.54 -0.66
C GLY A 109 -0.75 -7.11 -0.62
N LEU A 110 -1.45 -6.93 0.50
CA LEU A 110 -2.84 -7.33 0.62
C LEU A 110 -3.75 -6.53 -0.34
N ASP A 111 -3.51 -5.22 -0.49
CA ASP A 111 -4.23 -4.36 -1.44
C ASP A 111 -4.11 -4.89 -2.88
N VAL A 112 -2.87 -5.11 -3.32
CA VAL A 112 -2.56 -5.62 -4.66
C VAL A 112 -3.13 -7.02 -4.87
N LEU A 113 -3.09 -7.88 -3.85
CA LEU A 113 -3.64 -9.24 -3.92
C LEU A 113 -5.16 -9.20 -4.09
N LEU A 114 -5.87 -8.40 -3.29
CA LEU A 114 -7.31 -8.24 -3.40
C LEU A 114 -7.72 -7.63 -4.75
N MET A 115 -7.03 -6.56 -5.18
CA MET A 115 -7.25 -5.94 -6.49
C MET A 115 -7.01 -6.90 -7.66
N SER A 116 -5.90 -7.65 -7.61
CA SER A 116 -5.58 -8.63 -8.64
C SER A 116 -6.57 -9.79 -8.66
N ALA A 117 -7.12 -10.19 -7.51
CA ALA A 117 -8.18 -11.20 -7.43
C ALA A 117 -9.48 -10.70 -8.08
N VAL A 118 -9.87 -9.44 -7.83
CA VAL A 118 -11.03 -8.81 -8.51
C VAL A 118 -10.79 -8.77 -10.03
N PHE A 119 -9.62 -8.31 -10.45
CA PHE A 119 -9.24 -8.25 -11.87
C PHE A 119 -9.20 -9.63 -12.54
N ALA A 120 -8.67 -10.65 -11.86
CA ALA A 120 -8.66 -12.04 -12.34
C ALA A 120 -10.08 -12.61 -12.44
N GLY A 121 -10.97 -12.31 -11.48
CA GLY A 121 -12.38 -12.68 -11.54
C GLY A 121 -13.09 -12.06 -12.75
N VAL A 122 -12.84 -10.79 -13.04
CA VAL A 122 -13.35 -10.11 -14.23
C VAL A 122 -12.86 -10.76 -15.53
N LEU A 123 -11.58 -11.13 -15.60
CA LEU A 123 -10.99 -11.82 -16.76
C LEU A 123 -11.61 -13.21 -16.98
N LEU A 124 -11.82 -13.97 -15.91
CA LEU A 124 -12.43 -15.31 -15.94
C LEU A 124 -13.86 -15.26 -16.44
N LEU A 125 -14.67 -14.32 -15.94
CA LEU A 125 -16.06 -14.13 -16.39
C LEU A 125 -16.17 -13.81 -17.89
N ARG A 126 -15.11 -13.26 -18.49
CA ARG A 126 -15.03 -12.97 -19.92
C ARG A 126 -14.31 -14.04 -20.75
N GLY A 127 -13.82 -15.11 -20.12
CA GLY A 127 -13.18 -16.22 -20.83
C GLY A 127 -11.80 -15.91 -21.42
N TYR A 128 -11.09 -14.89 -20.92
CA TYR A 128 -9.77 -14.53 -21.43
C TYR A 128 -8.64 -15.40 -20.87
N SER A 129 -7.68 -15.76 -21.73
CA SER A 129 -6.53 -16.59 -21.35
C SER A 129 -5.58 -15.88 -20.37
N PHE A 130 -5.22 -16.58 -19.30
CA PHE A 130 -4.15 -16.19 -18.38
C PHE A 130 -2.80 -16.39 -19.06
N HIS A 131 -2.17 -15.31 -19.49
CA HIS A 131 -0.78 -15.34 -19.90
C HIS A 131 0.14 -15.13 -18.69
N LEU A 132 1.27 -15.85 -18.64
CA LEU A 132 2.33 -15.65 -17.64
C LEU A 132 2.80 -14.18 -17.56
N GLY A 133 2.66 -13.42 -18.65
CA GLY A 133 2.98 -11.99 -18.68
C GLY A 133 2.16 -11.16 -17.69
N LEU A 134 0.92 -11.55 -17.41
CA LEU A 134 0.02 -10.82 -16.52
C LEU A 134 0.43 -11.00 -15.05
N LEU A 135 0.85 -12.22 -14.70
CA LEU A 135 1.39 -12.52 -13.37
C LEU A 135 2.74 -11.82 -13.15
N LYS A 136 3.59 -11.78 -14.19
CA LYS A 136 4.83 -10.99 -14.18
C LYS A 136 4.55 -9.50 -13.99
N ALA A 137 3.54 -8.95 -14.66
CA ALA A 137 3.16 -7.55 -14.54
C ALA A 137 2.71 -7.20 -13.11
N ILE A 138 1.80 -8.00 -12.52
CA ILE A 138 1.34 -7.80 -11.13
C ILE A 138 2.52 -7.82 -10.15
N LEU A 139 3.44 -8.76 -10.31
CA LEU A 139 4.61 -8.90 -9.45
C LEU A 139 5.56 -7.69 -9.59
N LEU A 140 5.75 -7.19 -10.82
CA LEU A 140 6.55 -6.00 -11.08
C LEU A 140 5.91 -4.74 -10.47
N THR A 141 4.59 -4.59 -10.59
CA THR A 141 3.83 -3.51 -9.96
C THR A 141 3.98 -3.56 -8.45
N TYR A 142 3.86 -4.74 -7.83
CA TYR A 142 4.04 -4.91 -6.39
C TYR A 142 5.44 -4.46 -5.92
N ILE A 143 6.50 -4.84 -6.64
CA ILE A 143 7.87 -4.40 -6.32
C ILE A 143 7.99 -2.86 -6.41
N GLY A 144 7.40 -2.25 -7.44
CA GLY A 144 7.38 -0.79 -7.59
C GLY A 144 6.66 -0.10 -6.43
N LEU A 145 5.53 -0.64 -5.99
CA LEU A 145 4.77 -0.12 -4.84
C LEU A 145 5.54 -0.30 -3.52
N ALA A 146 6.26 -1.41 -3.35
CA ALA A 146 7.12 -1.63 -2.19
C ALA A 146 8.27 -0.62 -2.13
N LEU A 147 8.81 -0.19 -3.28
CA LEU A 147 9.80 0.90 -3.34
C LEU A 147 9.19 2.24 -2.95
N ILE A 148 7.98 2.55 -3.45
CA ILE A 148 7.25 3.77 -3.07
C ILE A 148 7.00 3.78 -1.54
N ALA A 149 6.62 2.65 -0.96
CA ALA A 149 6.47 2.52 0.49
C ALA A 149 7.79 2.74 1.25
N SER A 150 8.91 2.21 0.75
CA SER A 150 10.25 2.46 1.34
C SER A 150 10.58 3.95 1.35
N VAL A 151 10.42 4.62 0.21
CA VAL A 151 10.71 6.06 0.06
C VAL A 151 9.76 6.88 0.92
N GLY A 152 8.48 6.51 0.95
CA GLY A 152 7.47 7.15 1.79
C GLY A 152 7.83 7.09 3.27
N ILE A 153 8.29 5.94 3.76
CA ILE A 153 8.73 5.77 5.15
C ILE A 153 10.01 6.57 5.44
N LEU A 154 10.99 6.58 4.52
CA LEU A 154 12.19 7.40 4.66
C LEU A 154 11.86 8.89 4.79
N PHE A 155 10.99 9.39 3.92
CA PHE A 155 10.55 10.78 3.96
C PHE A 155 9.77 11.10 5.24
N SER A 156 8.93 10.16 5.70
CA SER A 156 8.24 10.23 6.98
C SER A 156 9.21 10.39 8.17
N LEU A 157 10.30 9.60 8.19
CA LEU A 157 11.33 9.67 9.24
C LEU A 157 12.08 11.01 9.21
N LEU A 158 12.43 11.49 8.03
CA LEU A 158 13.07 12.79 7.82
C LEU A 158 12.17 13.91 8.35
N ALA A 159 10.88 13.89 8.04
CA ALA A 159 9.90 14.87 8.52
C ALA A 159 9.76 14.88 10.06
N SER A 160 9.78 13.69 10.70
CA SER A 160 9.77 13.61 12.17
C SER A 160 11.06 14.15 12.79
N SER A 161 12.20 14.01 12.09
CA SER A 161 13.50 14.49 12.57
C SER A 161 13.65 16.00 12.44
N THR A 162 13.18 16.60 11.35
CA THR A 162 13.23 18.06 11.14
C THR A 162 12.32 18.80 12.12
N LEU A 163 11.14 18.25 12.42
CA LEU A 163 10.28 18.78 13.49
C LEU A 163 10.99 18.78 14.85
N SER A 164 11.71 17.71 15.21
CA SER A 164 12.44 17.63 16.47
C SER A 164 13.58 18.67 16.56
N VAL A 165 14.27 18.92 15.44
CA VAL A 165 15.33 19.95 15.36
C VAL A 165 14.73 21.35 15.49
N LEU A 166 13.61 21.64 14.83
CA LEU A 166 12.91 22.93 14.96
C LEU A 166 12.43 23.18 16.40
N PHE A 167 11.91 22.16 17.08
CA PHE A 167 11.49 22.29 18.48
C PHE A 167 12.65 22.39 19.47
N THR A 168 13.82 21.82 19.15
CA THR A 168 15.01 21.88 20.03
C THR A 168 15.84 23.13 19.79
N GLY A 169 15.90 23.66 18.56
CA GLY A 169 16.66 24.87 18.21
C GLY A 169 15.93 26.19 18.47
N ALA A 170 14.65 26.15 18.89
CA ALA A 170 13.88 27.32 19.31
C ALA A 170 13.91 27.56 20.84
N ILE A 171 14.67 26.76 21.58
CA ILE A 171 15.02 26.91 23.00
C ILE A 171 16.51 27.26 23.08
#